data_AF-A0A535XAM0-F1
#
_entry.id   AF-A0A535XAM0-F1
#
_cell.length_a   1.000
_cell.length_b   1.000
_cell.length_c   1.000
_cell.angle_alpha   90.00
_cell.angle_beta   90.00
_cell.angle_gamma   90.00
#
_symmetry.space_group_name_H-M   'P 1'
#
loop_
_entity.id
_entity.type
_entity.pdbx_description
1 polymer ?
#
loop_
_entity_poly.entity_id
_entity_poly.type
_entity_poly.pdbx_seq_one_letter_code
_entity_poly.pdbx_strand_id
1 'polypeptide(L)' 'MTLRLHNTLTGTKDVFEPQEPGQVRMYTCGPTVWNYAHVGNLRAFLFYDLLRRHLQVAG' A
#
# COMPACT_ATOMS: atom_id res chain seq x y z
N MET A 1 8.53 3.58 16.43
CA MET A 1 9.14 2.40 15.76
C MET A 1 9.18 2.69 14.28
N THR A 2 10.30 2.40 13.60
CA THR A 2 10.47 2.68 12.16
C THR A 2 9.68 1.69 11.31
N LEU A 3 8.84 2.19 10.39
CA LEU A 3 8.08 1.35 9.46
C LEU A 3 9.03 0.65 8.48
N ARG A 4 8.83 -0.66 8.28
CA ARG A 4 9.55 -1.45 7.27
C ARG A 4 8.56 -2.16 6.36
N LEU A 5 8.73 -2.03 5.06
CA LEU A 5 7.86 -2.63 4.04
C LEU A 5 8.66 -3.63 3.20
N HIS A 6 8.00 -4.71 2.75
CA HIS A 6 8.63 -5.62 1.81
C HIS A 6 8.67 -4.96 0.42
N ASN A 7 9.88 -4.80 -0.10
CA ASN A 7 10.13 -4.21 -1.41
C ASN A 7 10.36 -5.33 -2.42
N THR A 8 9.42 -5.50 -3.35
CA THR A 8 9.49 -6.55 -4.36
C THR A 8 10.69 -6.38 -5.32
N LEU A 9 11.22 -5.16 -5.50
CA LEU A 9 12.40 -4.92 -6.33
C LEU A 9 13.68 -5.53 -5.73
N THR A 10 13.81 -5.49 -4.41
CA THR A 10 14.99 -5.99 -3.68
C THR A 10 14.77 -7.38 -3.06
N GLY A 11 13.51 -7.78 -2.88
CA GLY A 11 13.12 -9.02 -2.19
C GLY A 11 13.29 -8.94 -0.67
N THR A 12 13.58 -7.76 -0.11
CA THR A 12 13.88 -7.56 1.31
C THR A 12 12.84 -6.68 2.00
N LYS A 13 12.89 -6.62 3.34
CA LYS A 13 12.13 -5.63 4.11
C LYS A 13 12.98 -4.39 4.28
N ASP A 14 12.64 -3.33 3.57
CA ASP A 14 13.40 -2.08 3.57
C ASP A 14 12.75 -1.08 4.52
N VAL A 15 13.53 -0.14 5.04
CA VAL A 15 13.00 0.98 5.82
C VAL A 15 12.17 1.85 4.88
N PHE A 16 10.95 2.18 5.29
CA PHE A 16 10.08 3.07 4.51
C PHE A 16 10.39 4.52 4.86
N GLU A 17 10.89 5.27 3.88
CA GLU A 17 11.14 6.70 3.97
C GLU A 17 10.38 7.40 2.83
N PRO A 18 9.54 8.41 3.11
CA PRO A 18 8.83 9.12 2.07
C PRO A 18 9.81 9.97 1.25
N GLN A 19 9.52 10.12 -0.05
CA GLN A 19 10.33 10.97 -0.93
C GLN A 19 10.27 12.46 -0.51
N GLU A 20 9.15 12.90 0.07
CA GLU A 20 8.96 14.25 0.62
C GLU A 20 8.50 14.14 2.09
N PRO A 21 9.13 14.86 3.04
CA PRO A 21 8.73 14.82 4.44
C PRO A 21 7.24 15.16 4.62
N GLY A 22 6.53 14.32 5.37
CA GLY A 22 5.09 14.51 5.63
C GLY A 22 4.17 14.14 4.46
N GLN A 23 4.71 13.68 3.31
CA GLN A 23 3.92 13.32 2.15
C GLN A 23 4.30 11.94 1.60
N VAL A 24 3.31 11.04 1.60
CA VAL A 24 3.42 9.74 0.92
C VAL A 24 2.61 9.77 -0.37
N ARG A 25 3.26 9.43 -1.49
CA ARG A 25 2.57 9.16 -2.76
C ARG A 25 2.41 7.65 -2.93
N MET A 26 1.18 7.19 -3.08
CA MET A 26 0.85 5.78 -3.24
C MET A 26 -0.02 5.59 -4.48
N TYR A 27 0.32 4.60 -5.29
CA TYR A 27 -0.48 4.15 -6.41
C TYR A 27 -0.79 2.66 -6.28
N THR A 28 -2.01 2.28 -6.65
CA THR A 28 -2.47 0.90 -6.70
C THR A 28 -3.28 0.68 -7.97
N CYS A 29 -3.10 -0.48 -8.62
CA CYS A 29 -3.95 -0.83 -9.75
C CYS A 29 -5.42 -0.99 -9.32
N GLY A 30 -6.34 -0.47 -10.12
CA GLY A 30 -7.79 -0.64 -9.94
C GLY A 30 -8.32 -1.91 -10.61
N PRO A 31 -9.64 -2.19 -10.47
CA PRO A 31 -10.28 -3.29 -11.18
C PRO A 31 -10.51 -2.96 -12.66
N THR A 32 -10.50 -3.97 -13.53
CA THR A 32 -11.10 -3.86 -14.86
C THR A 32 -12.63 -4.02 -14.71
N VAL A 33 -13.40 -3.01 -15.13
CA VAL A 33 -14.82 -2.83 -14.77
C VAL A 33 -15.82 -3.54 -15.69
N TRP A 34 -15.52 -4.76 -16.15
CA TRP A 34 -16.42 -5.51 -17.04
C TRP A 34 -17.25 -6.59 -16.31
N ASN A 35 -16.91 -6.93 -15.06
CA ASN A 35 -17.60 -7.92 -14.24
C ASN A 35 -17.52 -7.56 -12.75
N TYR A 36 -18.23 -8.31 -11.90
CA TYR A 36 -18.16 -8.20 -10.45
C TYR A 36 -16.75 -8.50 -9.93
N ALA A 37 -16.31 -7.69 -8.95
CA ALA A 37 -15.08 -7.95 -8.22
C ALA A 37 -15.20 -9.26 -7.41
N HIS A 38 -14.19 -10.12 -7.51
CA HIS A 38 -14.12 -11.34 -6.71
C HIS A 38 -13.35 -11.09 -5.41
N VAL A 39 -13.45 -12.04 -4.47
CA VAL A 39 -12.83 -11.92 -3.12
C VAL A 39 -11.32 -11.63 -3.18
N GLY A 40 -10.63 -12.17 -4.18
CA GLY A 40 -9.21 -11.85 -4.45
C GLY A 40 -8.95 -10.36 -4.73
N ASN A 41 -9.80 -9.68 -5.52
CA ASN A 41 -9.67 -8.24 -5.74
C ASN A 41 -9.90 -7.47 -4.43
N LEU A 42 -10.98 -7.83 -3.71
CA LEU A 42 -11.36 -7.17 -2.47
C LEU A 42 -10.28 -7.29 -1.40
N ARG A 43 -9.59 -8.45 -1.30
CA ARG A 43 -8.44 -8.63 -0.41
C ARG A 43 -7.31 -7.65 -0.71
N ALA A 44 -6.99 -7.44 -1.99
CA ALA A 44 -5.95 -6.49 -2.38
C ALA A 44 -6.36 -5.05 -2.02
N PHE A 45 -7.60 -4.66 -2.35
CA PHE A 45 -8.12 -3.33 -2.01
C PHE A 45 -8.15 -3.07 -0.51
N LEU A 46 -8.53 -4.07 0.29
CA LEU A 46 -8.52 -3.98 1.75
C LEU A 46 -7.10 -3.78 2.29
N PHE A 47 -6.11 -4.50 1.73
CA PHE A 47 -4.71 -4.30 2.14
C PHE A 47 -4.23 -2.88 1.86
N TYR A 48 -4.54 -2.32 0.69
CA TYR A 48 -4.16 -0.95 0.33
C TYR A 48 -4.86 0.08 1.21
N ASP A 49 -6.14 -0.12 1.54
CA ASP A 49 -6.88 0.73 2.47
C ASP A 49 -6.27 0.71 3.87
N LEU A 50 -5.93 -0.48 4.38
CA LEU A 50 -5.26 -0.63 5.67
C LEU A 50 -3.89 0.06 5.69
N LEU A 51 -3.09 -0.09 4.63
CA LEU A 51 -1.79 0.56 4.54
C LEU A 51 -1.92 2.08 4.51
N ARG A 52 -2.87 2.62 3.71
CA ARG A 52 -3.17 4.06 3.70
C ARG A 52 -3.57 4.56 5.09
N ARG A 53 -4.52 3.89 5.76
CA ARG A 53 -4.98 4.27 7.11
C ARG A 53 -3.84 4.22 8.12
N HIS A 54 -3.00 3.19 8.05
CA HIS A 54 -1.83 3.08 8.91
C HIS A 54 -0.87 4.25 8.69
N LEU A 55 -0.56 4.60 7.44
CA LEU A 55 0.30 5.74 7.11
C LEU A 55 -0.30 7.10 7.54
N GLN A 56 -1.63 7.23 7.54
CA GLN A 56 -2.30 8.44 8.04
C GLN A 56 -2.28 8.56 9.56
N VAL A 57 -2.40 7.44 10.28
CA VAL A 57 -2.35 7.40 11.75
C VAL A 57 -0.92 7.48 12.26
N ALA A 58 0.03 6.86 11.56
CA ALA A 58 1.44 6.84 11.90
C ALA A 58 2.17 8.16 11.56
N GLY A 59 1.42 9.18 11.11
CA GLY A 59 1.92 10.51 10.73
C GLY A 59 2.70 11.20 11.83
#